data_AF-A0A419RVZ4-F1
#
_entry.id   AF-A0A419RVZ4-F1
#
_cell.length_a   1.000
_cell.length_b   1.000
_cell.length_c   1.000
_cell.angle_alpha   90.00
_cell.angle_beta   90.00
_cell.angle_gamma   90.00
#
_symmetry.space_group_name_H-M   'P 1'
#
loop_
_entity.id
_entity.type
_entity.pdbx_description
1 polymer ?
#
loop_
_entity_poly.entity_id
_entity_poly.type
_entity_poly.pdbx_seq_one_letter_code
_entity_poly.pdbx_strand_id
1 'polypeptide(L)'
;MPKANHLTDRIADAMNDDSAETMPGPSPNPATNLLIYNILLRGVGRLSRQTVEKALLGRKYGKDFAKDAVENRSLLHAVAAYGVTKYATKSVPGFLLVSTGLLAKTLFDRSQGRRAAIRSGQKTLEKQADPDSAI
;
A
#
# COMPACT_ATOMS: atom_id res chain seq x y z
N MET A 1 25.12 18.90 -23.45
CA MET A 1 24.00 19.15 -22.52
C MET A 1 24.03 18.09 -21.42
N PRO A 2 24.02 18.44 -20.13
CA PRO A 2 23.97 17.44 -19.07
C PRO A 2 22.62 16.72 -19.11
N LYS A 3 22.61 15.39 -19.27
CA LYS A 3 21.39 14.57 -19.15
C LYS A 3 20.83 14.77 -17.74
N ALA A 4 19.54 15.09 -17.63
CA ALA A 4 18.84 15.06 -16.35
C ALA A 4 18.90 13.62 -15.82
N ASN A 5 19.64 13.39 -14.74
CA ASN A 5 19.77 12.08 -14.12
C ASN A 5 18.50 11.77 -13.30
N HIS A 6 17.43 11.32 -13.95
CA HIS A 6 16.27 10.83 -13.20
C HIS A 6 16.54 9.41 -12.69
N LEU A 7 16.06 9.11 -11.48
CA LEU A 7 16.21 7.76 -10.92
C LEU A 7 15.50 6.71 -11.77
N THR A 8 14.44 7.08 -12.51
CA THR A 8 13.81 6.20 -13.50
C THR A 8 14.81 5.74 -14.56
N ASP A 9 15.71 6.63 -14.95
CA ASP A 9 16.75 6.33 -15.93
C ASP A 9 17.81 5.43 -15.29
N ARG A 10 18.20 5.69 -14.03
CA ARG A 10 19.13 4.82 -13.29
C ARG A 10 18.59 3.42 -13.01
N ILE A 11 17.28 3.31 -12.73
CA ILE A 11 16.62 2.02 -12.52
C ILE A 11 16.50 1.30 -13.86
N ALA A 12 16.12 2.00 -14.93
CA ALA A 12 16.11 1.42 -16.27
C ALA A 12 17.51 0.93 -16.68
N ASP A 13 18.55 1.73 -16.43
CA ASP A 13 19.95 1.38 -16.69
C ASP A 13 20.40 0.18 -15.85
N ALA A 14 20.02 0.11 -14.57
CA ALA A 14 20.34 -1.03 -13.71
C ALA A 14 19.54 -2.31 -14.08
N MET A 15 18.41 -2.17 -14.76
CA MET A 15 17.58 -3.29 -15.24
C MET A 15 17.93 -3.74 -16.65
N ASN A 16 18.66 -2.92 -17.41
CA ASN A 16 19.24 -3.28 -18.70
C ASN A 16 20.54 -4.06 -18.46
N ASP A 17 20.41 -5.37 -18.26
CA ASP A 17 21.53 -6.30 -18.37
C ASP A 17 21.80 -6.55 -19.87
N ASP A 18 23.07 -6.53 -20.29
CA ASP A 18 23.55 -6.55 -21.70
C ASP A 18 23.14 -7.82 -22.50
N SER A 19 22.29 -8.69 -21.93
CA SER A 19 21.76 -9.90 -22.56
C SER A 19 20.39 -9.71 -23.22
N ALA A 20 19.82 -8.51 -23.23
CA ALA A 20 18.47 -8.24 -23.73
C ALA A 20 18.47 -7.56 -25.12
N GLU A 21 19.20 -8.08 -26.10
CA GLU A 21 19.25 -7.51 -27.46
C GLU A 21 17.97 -7.73 -28.29
N THR A 22 16.95 -8.41 -27.74
CA THR A 22 15.67 -8.56 -28.45
C THR A 22 14.58 -8.64 -27.42
N MET A 23 13.69 -7.65 -27.35
CA MET A 23 12.54 -7.68 -26.43
C MET A 23 11.43 -8.55 -27.06
N PRO A 24 11.30 -9.85 -26.71
CA PRO A 24 10.26 -10.70 -27.26
C PRO A 24 9.05 -10.50 -26.34
N GLY A 25 8.31 -9.42 -26.58
CA GLY A 25 7.03 -9.22 -25.90
C GLY A 25 5.93 -10.08 -26.54
N PRO A 26 4.74 -10.12 -25.94
CA PRO A 26 3.60 -10.90 -26.46
C PRO A 26 3.18 -10.53 -27.90
N SER A 27 3.62 -9.38 -28.41
CA SER A 27 3.48 -8.95 -29.79
C SER A 27 4.87 -8.71 -30.44
N PRO A 28 5.03 -8.97 -31.74
CA PRO A 28 6.23 -8.57 -32.48
C PRO A 28 6.39 -7.04 -32.59
N ASN A 29 5.35 -6.25 -32.30
CA ASN A 29 5.40 -4.79 -32.33
C ASN A 29 5.80 -4.22 -30.95
N PRO A 30 6.93 -3.50 -30.83
CA PRO A 30 7.38 -2.95 -29.56
C PRO A 30 6.43 -1.90 -28.96
N ALA A 31 5.78 -1.07 -29.78
CA ALA A 31 4.80 -0.09 -29.31
C ALA A 31 3.56 -0.78 -28.69
N THR A 32 3.13 -1.89 -29.28
CA THR A 32 2.04 -2.71 -28.73
C THR A 32 2.43 -3.35 -27.40
N ASN A 33 3.66 -3.86 -27.28
CA ASN A 33 4.15 -4.42 -26.03
C ASN A 33 4.14 -3.39 -24.89
N LEU A 34 4.61 -2.17 -25.16
CA LEU A 34 4.58 -1.09 -24.17
C LEU A 34 3.15 -0.75 -23.72
N LEU A 35 2.19 -0.73 -24.65
CA LEU A 35 0.78 -0.54 -24.32
C LEU A 35 0.24 -1.67 -23.44
N ILE A 36 0.54 -2.93 -23.80
CA ILE A 36 0.12 -4.11 -23.03
C ILE A 36 0.68 -4.03 -21.61
N TYR A 37 1.98 -3.78 -21.44
CA TYR A 37 2.59 -3.67 -20.11
C TYR A 37 2.01 -2.49 -19.32
N ASN A 38 1.73 -1.37 -19.96
CA ASN A 38 1.13 -0.22 -19.29
C ASN A 38 -0.26 -0.55 -18.73
N ILE A 39 -1.11 -1.19 -19.54
CA ILE A 39 -2.43 -1.65 -19.13
C ILE A 39 -2.31 -2.69 -18.01
N LEU A 40 -1.40 -3.64 -18.16
CA LEU A 40 -1.16 -4.69 -17.18
C LEU A 40 -0.75 -4.10 -15.82
N LEU A 41 0.25 -3.21 -15.79
CA LEU A 41 0.72 -2.56 -14.57
C LEU A 41 -0.40 -1.75 -13.88
N ARG A 42 -1.22 -1.04 -14.65
CA ARG A 42 -2.40 -0.33 -14.12
C ARG A 42 -3.51 -1.27 -13.64
N GLY A 43 -3.65 -2.43 -14.25
CA GLY A 43 -4.58 -3.47 -13.84
C GLY A 43 -4.16 -4.07 -12.50
N VAL A 44 -2.91 -4.56 -12.42
CA VAL A 44 -2.32 -5.14 -11.22
C VAL A 44 -2.41 -4.18 -10.04
N GLY A 45 -2.02 -2.91 -10.21
CA GLY A 45 -2.10 -1.93 -9.13
C GLY A 45 -3.51 -1.73 -8.57
N ARG A 46 -4.52 -1.64 -9.46
CA ARG A 46 -5.93 -1.48 -9.05
C ARG A 46 -6.46 -2.72 -8.33
N LEU A 47 -6.19 -3.90 -8.86
CA LEU A 47 -6.67 -5.17 -8.29
C LEU A 47 -6.01 -5.46 -6.92
N SER A 48 -4.70 -5.27 -6.81
CA SER A 48 -3.98 -5.46 -5.55
C SER A 48 -4.53 -4.54 -4.46
N ARG A 49 -4.79 -3.26 -4.79
CA ARG A 49 -5.39 -2.32 -3.85
C ARG A 49 -6.78 -2.77 -3.40
N GLN A 50 -7.69 -3.09 -4.32
CA GLN A 50 -9.04 -3.53 -3.99
C GLN A 50 -9.04 -4.80 -3.15
N THR A 51 -8.12 -5.73 -3.44
CA THR A 51 -7.97 -6.98 -2.69
C THR A 51 -7.55 -6.72 -1.26
N VAL A 52 -6.54 -5.87 -1.04
CA VAL A 52 -6.08 -5.49 0.31
C VAL A 52 -7.19 -4.77 1.07
N GLU A 53 -7.89 -3.81 0.44
CA GLU A 53 -9.00 -3.10 1.07
C GLU A 53 -10.14 -4.06 1.46
N LYS A 54 -10.59 -4.93 0.56
CA LYS A 54 -11.64 -5.93 0.84
C LYS A 54 -11.22 -6.92 1.93
N ALA A 55 -9.96 -7.37 1.95
CA ALA A 55 -9.46 -8.28 2.98
C ALA A 55 -9.43 -7.64 4.38
N LEU A 56 -8.94 -6.40 4.47
CA LEU A 56 -8.86 -5.67 5.74
C LEU A 56 -10.24 -5.29 6.27
N LEU A 57 -11.12 -4.75 5.42
CA LEU A 57 -12.49 -4.40 5.82
C LEU A 57 -13.31 -5.65 6.13
N GLY A 58 -13.17 -6.70 5.31
CA GLY A 58 -13.91 -7.95 5.44
C GLY A 58 -13.64 -8.66 6.76
N ARG A 59 -12.40 -8.60 7.27
CA ARG A 59 -12.03 -9.20 8.55
C ARG A 59 -12.73 -8.54 9.75
N LYS A 60 -13.05 -7.26 9.67
CA LYS A 60 -13.57 -6.48 10.81
C LYS A 60 -15.07 -6.20 10.71
N TYR A 61 -15.60 -6.02 9.51
CA TYR A 61 -16.95 -5.51 9.27
C TYR A 61 -17.82 -6.46 8.42
N GLY A 62 -17.31 -7.62 8.02
CA GLY A 62 -18.05 -8.58 7.19
C GLY A 62 -17.85 -8.36 5.68
N LYS A 63 -18.10 -9.42 4.91
CA LYS A 63 -17.79 -9.47 3.47
C LYS A 63 -18.66 -8.52 2.65
N ASP A 64 -19.95 -8.42 2.98
CA ASP A 64 -20.90 -7.60 2.23
C ASP A 64 -20.63 -6.11 2.43
N PHE A 65 -20.41 -5.69 3.67
CA PHE A 65 -19.97 -4.32 3.96
C PHE A 65 -18.64 -3.99 3.28
N ALA A 66 -17.67 -4.90 3.28
CA ALA A 66 -16.38 -4.67 2.64
C ALA A 66 -16.52 -4.54 1.11
N LYS A 67 -17.41 -5.32 0.50
CA LYS A 67 -17.72 -5.22 -0.92
C LYS A 67 -18.32 -3.85 -1.22
N ASP A 68 -19.38 -3.47 -0.50
CA ASP A 68 -20.07 -2.19 -0.72
C ASP A 68 -19.17 -0.99 -0.42
N ALA A 69 -18.38 -1.04 0.65
CA ALA A 69 -17.49 0.06 1.03
C ALA A 69 -16.33 0.27 0.05
N VAL A 70 -15.84 -0.80 -0.59
CA VAL A 70 -14.77 -0.72 -1.60
C VAL A 70 -15.34 -0.36 -2.97
N GLU A 71 -16.50 -0.90 -3.34
CA GLU A 71 -17.11 -0.68 -4.66
C GLU A 71 -17.83 0.67 -4.75
N ASN A 72 -18.47 1.13 -3.68
CA ASN A 72 -19.19 2.42 -3.64
C ASN A 72 -18.33 3.58 -3.10
N ARG A 73 -17.03 3.38 -2.91
CA ARG A 73 -16.17 4.43 -2.36
C ARG A 73 -16.20 5.65 -3.27
N SER A 74 -16.58 6.80 -2.71
CA SER A 74 -16.66 8.08 -3.43
C SER A 74 -15.41 8.33 -4.27
N LEU A 75 -15.61 8.58 -5.56
CA LEU A 75 -14.57 8.96 -6.53
C LEU A 75 -13.63 10.05 -5.98
N LEU A 76 -14.13 10.90 -5.08
CA LEU A 76 -13.38 11.94 -4.39
C LEU A 76 -12.19 11.41 -3.58
N HIS A 77 -12.36 10.28 -2.87
CA HIS A 77 -11.27 9.66 -2.11
C HIS A 77 -10.20 9.06 -3.02
N ALA A 78 -10.62 8.49 -4.15
CA ALA A 78 -9.68 7.98 -5.14
C ALA A 78 -8.87 9.11 -5.77
N VAL A 79 -9.52 10.24 -6.10
CA VAL A 79 -8.87 11.44 -6.62
C VAL A 79 -7.93 12.06 -5.59
N ALA A 80 -8.33 12.17 -4.32
CA ALA A 80 -7.47 12.69 -3.27
C ALA A 80 -6.24 11.80 -3.04
N ALA A 81 -6.44 10.48 -2.95
CA ALA A 81 -5.33 9.52 -2.82
C ALA A 81 -4.39 9.57 -4.03
N TYR A 82 -4.94 9.70 -5.24
CA TYR A 82 -4.16 9.88 -6.46
C TYR A 82 -3.39 11.21 -6.44
N GLY A 83 -4.00 12.31 -6.01
CA GLY A 83 -3.37 13.62 -5.88
C GLY A 83 -2.20 13.60 -4.91
N VAL A 84 -2.40 13.03 -3.71
CA VAL A 84 -1.33 12.86 -2.70
C VAL A 84 -0.21 11.99 -3.24
N THR A 85 -0.56 10.85 -3.87
CA THR A 85 0.44 9.95 -4.45
C THR A 85 1.23 10.66 -5.55
N LYS A 86 0.56 11.34 -6.49
CA LYS A 86 1.22 12.04 -7.59
C LYS A 86 2.13 13.17 -7.10
N TYR A 87 1.70 13.88 -6.06
CA TYR A 87 2.52 14.90 -5.40
C TYR A 87 3.75 14.28 -4.71
N ALA A 88 3.55 13.21 -3.93
CA ALA A 88 4.63 12.51 -3.25
C ALA A 88 5.63 11.88 -4.24
N THR A 89 5.16 11.35 -5.38
CA THR A 89 6.00 10.76 -6.43
C THR A 89 6.66 11.80 -7.33
N LYS A 90 6.37 13.10 -7.17
CA LYS A 90 7.08 14.17 -7.90
C LYS A 90 8.57 14.19 -7.55
N SER A 91 8.95 13.67 -6.37
CA SER A 91 10.33 13.42 -5.99
C SER A 91 10.48 12.05 -5.32
N VAL A 92 11.44 11.24 -5.78
CA VAL A 92 11.69 9.92 -5.20
C VAL A 92 12.15 10.00 -3.73
N PRO A 93 13.04 10.93 -3.33
CA PRO A 93 13.38 11.09 -1.93
C PRO A 93 12.17 11.45 -1.05
N GLY A 94 11.25 12.29 -1.57
CA GLY A 94 10.03 12.67 -0.86
C GLY A 94 9.08 11.50 -0.66
N PHE A 95 8.85 10.72 -1.73
CA PHE A 95 8.05 9.50 -1.64
C PHE A 95 8.63 8.49 -0.64
N LEU A 96 9.95 8.27 -0.66
CA LEU A 96 10.63 7.37 0.29
C LEU A 96 10.47 7.84 1.74
N LEU A 97 10.68 9.13 2.01
CA LEU A 97 10.49 9.68 3.35
C LEU A 97 9.04 9.52 3.84
N VAL A 98 8.06 9.88 3.01
CA VAL A 98 6.64 9.77 3.36
C VAL A 98 6.23 8.32 3.58
N SER A 99 6.58 7.42 2.66
CA SER A 99 6.24 6.00 2.78
C SER A 99 6.92 5.36 3.99
N THR A 100 8.19 5.67 4.26
CA THR A 100 8.91 5.18 5.44
C THR A 100 8.31 5.73 6.73
N GLY A 101 7.96 7.01 6.79
CA GLY A 101 7.30 7.63 7.94
C GLY A 101 5.93 7.02 8.23
N LEU A 102 5.14 6.75 7.19
CA LEU A 102 3.87 6.05 7.31
C LEU A 102 4.07 4.63 7.82
N LEU A 103 5.01 3.87 7.25
CA LEU A 103 5.33 2.52 7.72
C LEU A 103 5.76 2.53 9.20
N ALA A 104 6.68 3.42 9.57
CA ALA A 104 7.11 3.60 10.95
C ALA A 104 5.94 3.90 11.89
N LYS A 105 5.03 4.82 11.50
CA LYS A 105 3.83 5.15 12.28
C LYS A 105 2.90 3.95 12.45
N THR A 106 2.66 3.19 11.39
CA THR A 106 1.78 2.01 11.46
C THR A 106 2.33 0.94 12.40
N LEU A 107 3.64 0.70 12.38
CA LEU A 107 4.30 -0.24 13.29
C LEU A 107 4.26 0.26 14.74
N PHE A 108 4.46 1.57 14.94
CA PHE A 108 4.37 2.19 16.26
C PHE A 108 2.96 2.06 16.84
N ASP A 109 1.90 2.40 16.09
CA ASP A 109 0.52 2.31 16.56
C ASP A 109 0.13 0.87 16.90
N ARG A 110 0.55 -0.10 16.09
CA ARG A 110 0.35 -1.51 16.38
C ARG A 110 1.03 -1.93 17.68
N SER A 111 2.24 -1.43 17.94
CA SER A 111 2.99 -1.71 19.16
C SER A 111 2.29 -1.15 20.40
N GLN A 112 1.72 0.05 20.30
CA GLN A 112 0.99 0.69 21.40
C GLN A 112 -0.35 0.03 21.66
N GLY A 113 -1.08 -0.37 20.61
CA GLY A 113 -2.34 -1.12 20.76
C GLY A 113 -2.15 -2.42 21.54
N ARG A 114 -1.07 -3.18 21.28
CA ARG A 114 -0.72 -4.38 22.05
C ARG A 114 -0.45 -4.06 23.52
N ARG A 115 0.29 -2.98 23.80
CA ARG A 115 0.58 -2.54 25.17
C ARG A 115 -0.66 -2.11 25.92
N ALA A 116 -1.55 -1.37 25.26
CA ALA A 116 -2.84 -0.96 25.83
C ALA A 116 -3.72 -2.17 26.17
N ALA A 117 -3.80 -3.17 25.27
CA ALA A 117 -4.56 -4.40 25.49
C ALA A 117 -4.02 -5.24 26.66
N ILE A 118 -2.70 -5.34 26.80
CA ILE A 118 -2.07 -6.02 27.94
C ILE A 118 -2.42 -5.31 29.25
N ARG A 119 -2.28 -3.97 29.28
CA ARG A 119 -2.62 -3.18 30.48
C ARG A 119 -4.10 -3.28 30.85
N SER A 120 -5.01 -3.30 29.88
CA SER A 120 -6.43 -3.51 30.16
C SER A 120 -6.69 -4.91 30.70
N GLY A 121 -6.04 -5.94 30.16
CA GLY A 121 -6.15 -7.31 30.65
C GLY A 121 -5.64 -7.46 32.08
N GLN A 122 -4.49 -6.86 32.41
CA GLN A 122 -3.96 -6.84 33.78
C GLN A 122 -4.93 -6.20 34.77
N LYS A 123 -5.52 -5.05 34.42
CA LYS A 123 -6.56 -4.41 35.25
C LYS A 123 -7.81 -5.28 35.42
N THR A 124 -8.18 -6.06 34.40
CA THR A 124 -9.32 -7.00 34.50
C THR A 124 -8.98 -8.17 35.43
N LEU A 125 -7.78 -8.73 35.34
CA LEU A 125 -7.32 -9.82 36.20
C LEU A 125 -7.17 -9.38 37.66
N GLU A 126 -6.63 -8.18 37.91
CA GLU A 126 -6.55 -7.58 39.24
C GLU A 126 -7.93 -7.44 39.89
N LYS A 127 -8.93 -6.98 39.14
CA LYS A 127 -10.33 -6.89 39.62
C LYS A 127 -10.98 -8.25 39.89
N GLN A 128 -10.58 -9.31 39.18
CA GLN A 128 -11.11 -10.66 39.38
C GLN A 128 -10.42 -11.40 40.54
N ALA A 129 -9.20 -11.00 40.87
CA ALA A 129 -8.41 -11.59 41.95
C ALA A 129 -8.66 -10.91 43.32
N ASP A 130 -9.40 -9.80 43.36
CA ASP A 130 -9.73 -9.07 44.57
C ASP A 130 -10.88 -9.79 45.32
N PRO A 131 -10.62 -10.44 46.47
CA PRO A 131 -11.60 -11.26 47.19
C PRO A 131 -12.77 -10.44 47.78
N ASP A 132 -12.63 -9.12 47.89
CA ASP A 132 -13.66 -8.22 48.42
C ASP A 132 -14.65 -7.70 47.34
N SER A 133 -14.47 -8.04 46.06
CA SER A 133 -15.42 -7.66 45.00
C SER A 133 -16.61 -8.62 44.84
N ALA A 134 -16.67 -9.69 45.64
CA ALA A 134 -17.65 -10.77 45.55
C ALA A 134 -18.65 -10.80 46.74
N ILE A 135 -18.67 -9.76 47.57
CA ILE A 135 -19.65 -9.58 48.66
C ILE A 135 -20.44 -8.29 48.44
#